data_AF-A0A655J913-F1
#
_entry.id   AF-A0A655J913-F1
#
_cell.length_a   1.000
_cell.length_b   1.000
_cell.length_c   1.000
_cell.angle_alpha   90.00
_cell.angle_beta   90.00
_cell.angle_gamma   90.00
#
_symmetry.space_group_name_H-M   'P 1'
#
loop_
_entity.id
_entity.type
_entity.pdbx_description
1 polymer ?
#
loop_
_entity_poly.entity_id
_entity_poly.type
_entity_poly.pdbx_seq_one_letter_code
_entity_poly.pdbx_strand_id
1 'polypeptide(L)'
;MRTGPTVATDIYTVGRTLAALTLDLPTRNGRYVDGLPEDDPVLKTYDSYGRLLRRAIDPDPRQRFTTAEEMSAQLTGVLREVVAQDTGVPRPGLSTIFSPSRSTFGVDLLVAHTDVYLDGQVHAEKLTANEIVTALSVPLVDPTDVAASVLQATVLSQPVQTLDSLRAARHGALDADGVDFSESVELPLMEVRALLDLGDVAKATRKLDDLAERVGWRWRLVWYRAVAELLTGDYDSATKHFTEVLDTFPGELAPKLALAATAELAGNTDEHKFYQTVWSTNDGVISAAFGLARARSAEGDRVGAVRTLDEVPPTSRHFTTARLTSAVTLLSGRSTSEVTEEQIRDAARRVEALPPTEPRVLQIRALVLGGALDWLKDNKASTNHILGFPFTSHGLRLGVEASLRSLARVAPTQRHRYTLVDMANKVRPTSTF
;
A
#
# COMPACT_ATOMS: atom_id res chain seq x y z
N MET A 1 -34.94 34.01 -3.71
CA MET A 1 -34.34 32.93 -2.91
C MET A 1 -35.44 31.94 -2.57
N ARG A 2 -35.28 30.65 -2.90
CA ARG A 2 -36.38 29.66 -2.76
C ARG A 2 -36.27 28.75 -1.54
N THR A 3 -35.18 28.83 -0.78
CA THR A 3 -34.98 28.14 0.51
C THR A 3 -34.16 29.05 1.44
N GLY A 4 -34.42 28.98 2.75
CA GLY A 4 -33.64 29.70 3.78
C GLY A 4 -32.27 29.05 4.04
N PRO A 5 -31.58 29.41 5.15
CA PRO A 5 -30.34 28.77 5.56
C PRO A 5 -30.53 27.25 5.71
N THR A 6 -29.58 26.48 5.17
CA THR A 6 -29.53 25.02 5.29
C THR A 6 -28.12 24.59 5.68
N VAL A 7 -27.96 23.34 6.13
CA VAL A 7 -26.63 22.77 6.40
C VAL A 7 -25.70 22.94 5.20
N ALA A 8 -26.19 22.72 3.97
CA ALA A 8 -25.40 22.88 2.76
C ALA A 8 -24.98 24.35 2.48
N THR A 9 -25.74 25.35 2.91
CA THR A 9 -25.30 26.77 2.83
C THR A 9 -24.25 27.10 3.87
N ASP A 10 -24.34 26.48 5.06
CA ASP A 10 -23.35 26.65 6.12
C ASP A 10 -22.01 26.00 5.72
N ILE A 11 -22.05 24.77 5.19
CA ILE A 11 -20.87 24.08 4.63
C ILE A 11 -20.18 24.92 3.55
N TYR A 12 -20.96 25.48 2.61
CA TYR A 12 -20.42 26.37 1.58
C TYR A 12 -19.73 27.59 2.20
N THR A 13 -20.36 28.20 3.21
CA THR A 13 -19.82 29.38 3.88
C THR A 13 -18.50 29.05 4.59
N VAL A 14 -18.42 27.91 5.28
CA VAL A 14 -17.18 27.43 5.91
C VAL A 14 -16.10 27.17 4.85
N GLY A 15 -16.43 26.46 3.77
CA GLY A 15 -15.50 26.19 2.68
C GLY A 15 -14.95 27.46 2.03
N ARG A 16 -15.81 28.44 1.76
CA ARG A 16 -15.41 29.75 1.22
C ARG A 16 -14.58 30.57 2.21
N THR A 17 -14.89 30.49 3.50
CA THR A 17 -14.11 31.17 4.55
C THR A 17 -12.71 30.57 4.63
N LEU A 18 -12.58 29.24 4.63
CA LEU A 18 -11.29 28.56 4.58
C LEU A 18 -10.48 28.95 3.34
N ALA A 19 -11.10 28.96 2.16
CA ALA A 19 -10.45 29.40 0.94
C ALA A 19 -9.97 30.86 1.03
N ALA A 20 -10.78 31.77 1.57
CA ALA A 20 -10.40 33.19 1.72
C ALA A 20 -9.27 33.42 2.73
N LEU A 21 -9.09 32.52 3.70
CA LEU A 21 -8.02 32.60 4.70
C LEU A 21 -6.71 31.96 4.24
N THR A 22 -6.75 31.09 3.23
CA THR A 22 -5.60 30.25 2.84
C THR A 22 -5.14 30.45 1.40
N LEU A 23 -5.99 31.01 0.53
CA LEU A 23 -5.72 31.18 -0.90
C LEU A 23 -5.76 32.67 -1.30
N ASP A 24 -5.13 32.99 -2.43
CA ASP A 24 -5.27 34.32 -3.04
C ASP A 24 -6.53 34.36 -3.93
N LEU A 25 -7.67 34.67 -3.31
CA LEU A 25 -8.95 34.69 -4.02
C LEU A 25 -9.13 35.98 -4.84
N PRO A 26 -9.41 35.88 -6.16
CA PRO A 26 -9.66 37.05 -6.97
C PRO A 26 -10.92 37.78 -6.49
N THR A 27 -10.88 39.12 -6.55
CA THR A 27 -12.02 39.97 -6.22
C THR A 27 -12.56 40.68 -7.45
N ARG A 28 -13.89 40.80 -7.54
CA ARG A 28 -14.59 41.58 -8.56
C ARG A 28 -15.67 42.42 -7.88
N ASN A 29 -15.63 43.73 -8.09
CA ASN A 29 -16.56 44.69 -7.49
C ASN A 29 -16.63 44.58 -5.94
N GLY A 30 -15.48 44.42 -5.29
CA GLY A 30 -15.38 44.35 -3.82
C GLY A 30 -15.88 43.04 -3.19
N ARG A 31 -16.09 41.99 -3.98
CA ARG A 31 -16.50 40.65 -3.51
C ARG A 31 -15.57 39.58 -4.09
N TYR A 32 -15.27 38.53 -3.33
CA TYR A 32 -14.55 37.37 -3.86
C TYR A 32 -15.36 36.71 -4.98
N VAL A 33 -14.68 36.35 -6.06
CA VAL A 33 -15.27 35.60 -7.17
C VAL A 33 -15.59 34.18 -6.70
N ASP A 34 -16.72 33.63 -7.17
CA ASP A 34 -17.14 32.26 -6.86
C ASP A 34 -16.14 31.22 -7.40
N GLY A 35 -16.04 30.07 -6.73
CA GLY A 35 -15.11 29.01 -7.10
C GLY A 35 -13.72 29.15 -6.47
N LEU A 36 -12.79 28.29 -6.88
CA LEU A 36 -11.39 28.31 -6.46
C LEU A 36 -10.48 28.71 -7.62
N PRO A 37 -9.35 29.41 -7.37
CA PRO A 37 -8.32 29.63 -8.36
C PRO A 37 -7.72 28.29 -8.83
N GLU A 38 -7.67 28.03 -10.14
CA GLU A 38 -7.16 26.77 -10.69
C GLU A 38 -5.65 26.57 -10.45
N ASP A 39 -4.88 27.66 -10.46
CA ASP A 39 -3.41 27.62 -10.43
C ASP A 39 -2.76 27.91 -9.08
N ASP A 40 -3.56 27.94 -8.00
CA ASP A 40 -3.08 28.31 -6.67
C ASP A 40 -2.03 27.31 -6.12
N PRO A 41 -0.86 27.80 -5.66
CA PRO A 41 0.21 26.94 -5.14
C PRO A 41 -0.19 26.06 -3.96
N VAL A 42 -1.10 26.53 -3.09
CA VAL A 42 -1.58 25.76 -1.93
C VAL A 42 -2.38 24.56 -2.40
N LEU A 43 -3.26 24.75 -3.40
CA LEU A 43 -4.07 23.67 -3.95
C LEU A 43 -3.26 22.65 -4.74
N LYS A 44 -2.15 23.08 -5.37
CA LYS A 44 -1.19 22.18 -6.03
C LYS A 44 -0.36 21.38 -5.03
N THR A 45 0.00 22.00 -3.90
CA THR A 45 0.83 21.37 -2.85
C THR A 45 0.02 20.39 -2.02
N TYR A 46 -1.23 20.72 -1.70
CA TYR A 46 -2.10 19.93 -0.82
C TYR A 46 -3.38 19.49 -1.56
N ASP A 47 -3.26 18.43 -2.37
CA ASP A 47 -4.34 17.92 -3.24
C ASP A 47 -5.62 17.62 -2.46
N SER A 48 -5.50 16.94 -1.30
CA SER A 48 -6.64 16.61 -0.45
C SER A 48 -7.33 17.84 0.14
N TYR A 49 -6.59 18.92 0.42
CA TYR A 49 -7.20 20.19 0.83
C TYR A 49 -7.99 20.82 -0.32
N GLY A 50 -7.44 20.78 -1.53
CA GLY A 50 -8.16 21.24 -2.73
C GLY A 50 -9.43 20.45 -3.00
N ARG A 51 -9.40 19.12 -2.91
CA ARG A 51 -10.61 18.27 -3.03
C ARG A 51 -11.64 18.59 -1.96
N LEU A 52 -11.22 18.79 -0.71
CA LEU A 52 -12.10 19.18 0.39
C LEU A 52 -12.79 20.52 0.13
N LEU A 53 -12.03 21.53 -0.31
CA LEU A 53 -12.61 22.84 -0.64
C LEU A 53 -13.57 22.73 -1.81
N ARG A 54 -13.22 22.02 -2.90
CA ARG A 54 -14.10 21.81 -4.07
C ARG A 54 -15.41 21.15 -3.66
N ARG A 55 -15.37 20.11 -2.83
CA ARG A 55 -16.58 19.45 -2.30
C ARG A 55 -17.40 20.40 -1.43
N ALA A 56 -16.76 21.14 -0.51
CA ALA A 56 -17.47 22.08 0.36
C ALA A 56 -18.19 23.19 -0.42
N ILE A 57 -17.59 23.66 -1.51
CA ILE A 57 -18.11 24.78 -2.30
C ILE A 57 -18.84 24.36 -3.58
N ASP A 58 -19.17 23.09 -3.74
CA ASP A 58 -19.78 22.58 -4.97
C ASP A 58 -21.03 23.40 -5.36
N PRO A 59 -21.20 23.80 -6.64
CA PRO A 59 -22.38 24.54 -7.06
C PRO A 59 -23.70 23.83 -6.77
N ASP A 60 -23.74 22.49 -6.80
CA ASP A 60 -24.87 21.68 -6.38
C ASP A 60 -24.81 21.41 -4.86
N PRO A 61 -25.75 21.94 -4.06
CA PRO A 61 -25.77 21.71 -2.60
C PRO A 61 -25.84 20.23 -2.20
N ARG A 62 -26.26 19.33 -3.09
CA ARG A 62 -26.36 17.88 -2.83
C ARG A 62 -25.01 17.16 -2.90
N GLN A 63 -24.01 17.76 -3.54
CA GLN A 63 -22.66 17.20 -3.67
C GLN A 63 -21.73 17.61 -2.51
N ARG A 64 -22.17 18.58 -1.70
CA ARG A 64 -21.43 19.05 -0.53
C ARG A 64 -21.45 18.02 0.60
N PHE A 65 -20.69 18.29 1.66
CA PHE A 65 -20.78 17.50 2.90
C PHE A 65 -22.20 17.54 3.47
N THR A 66 -22.68 16.40 3.93
CA THR A 66 -24.05 16.25 4.44
C THR A 66 -24.21 16.93 5.80
N THR A 67 -23.16 16.88 6.62
CA THR A 67 -23.13 17.47 7.96
C THR A 67 -21.81 18.18 8.24
N ALA A 68 -21.81 19.05 9.26
CA ALA A 68 -20.60 19.72 9.73
C ALA A 68 -19.62 18.71 10.37
N GLU A 69 -20.13 17.66 11.01
CA GLU A 69 -19.33 16.57 11.57
C GLU A 69 -18.59 15.80 10.46
N GLU A 70 -19.25 15.52 9.34
CA GLU A 70 -18.62 14.88 8.17
C GLU A 70 -17.47 15.75 7.63
N MET A 71 -17.73 17.05 7.41
CA MET A 71 -16.71 17.98 6.94
C MET A 71 -15.54 18.11 7.93
N SER A 72 -15.83 18.19 9.23
CA SER A 72 -14.83 18.31 10.30
C SER A 72 -13.93 17.08 10.38
N ALA A 73 -14.51 15.88 10.28
CA ALA A 73 -13.75 14.63 10.24
C ALA A 73 -12.78 14.59 9.06
N GLN A 74 -13.27 14.95 7.86
CA GLN A 74 -12.43 15.01 6.66
C GLN A 74 -11.36 16.09 6.75
N LEU A 75 -11.69 17.29 7.25
CA LEU A 75 -10.73 18.38 7.46
C LEU A 75 -9.64 17.99 8.46
N THR A 76 -9.97 17.22 9.50
CA THR A 76 -8.99 16.69 10.45
C THR A 76 -8.04 15.70 9.77
N GLY A 77 -8.55 14.84 8.88
CA GLY A 77 -7.72 13.96 8.05
C GLY A 77 -6.76 14.74 7.15
N VAL A 78 -7.27 15.78 6.46
CA VAL A 78 -6.44 16.68 5.66
C VAL A 78 -5.40 17.40 6.50
N LEU A 79 -5.76 17.89 7.69
CA LEU A 79 -4.82 18.57 8.58
C LEU A 79 -3.67 17.64 9.02
N ARG A 80 -3.98 16.37 9.32
CA ARG A 80 -2.95 15.35 9.65
C ARG A 80 -1.97 15.19 8.49
N GLU A 81 -2.47 15.10 7.27
CA GLU A 81 -1.65 14.99 6.06
C GLU A 81 -0.74 16.21 5.88
N VAL A 82 -1.30 17.43 5.91
CA VAL A 82 -0.53 18.68 5.75
C VAL A 82 0.55 18.80 6.82
N VAL A 83 0.20 18.60 8.09
CA VAL A 83 1.16 18.70 9.19
C VAL A 83 2.24 17.62 9.08
N ALA A 84 1.87 16.39 8.69
CA ALA A 84 2.83 15.32 8.52
C ALA A 84 3.80 15.61 7.37
N GLN A 85 3.30 16.10 6.24
CA GLN A 85 4.11 16.52 5.10
C GLN A 85 5.08 17.65 5.47
N ASP A 86 4.61 18.70 6.13
CA ASP A 86 5.41 19.90 6.41
C ASP A 86 6.42 19.69 7.54
N THR A 87 6.08 18.88 8.55
CA THR A 87 6.94 18.64 9.71
C THR A 87 7.82 17.40 9.59
N GLY A 88 7.50 16.50 8.67
CA GLY A 88 8.13 15.17 8.56
C GLY A 88 7.79 14.23 9.72
N VAL A 89 6.81 14.58 10.56
CA VAL A 89 6.38 13.77 11.71
C VAL A 89 5.01 13.15 11.43
N PRO A 90 4.89 11.81 11.41
CA PRO A 90 3.60 11.14 11.19
C PRO A 90 2.51 11.59 12.15
N ARG A 91 1.29 11.74 11.63
CA ARG A 91 0.09 12.14 12.36
C ARG A 91 -1.03 11.11 12.15
N PRO A 92 -0.86 9.87 12.63
CA PRO A 92 -1.84 8.82 12.40
C PRO A 92 -3.18 9.18 13.06
N GLY A 93 -4.27 8.76 12.42
CA GLY A 93 -5.63 8.93 12.91
C GLY A 93 -6.49 7.73 12.52
N LEU A 94 -7.44 7.38 13.38
CA LEU A 94 -8.44 6.36 13.05
C LEU A 94 -9.50 6.96 12.14
N SER A 95 -9.81 6.25 11.06
CA SER A 95 -10.96 6.54 10.22
C SER A 95 -12.25 6.16 10.95
N THR A 96 -13.30 6.94 10.74
CA THR A 96 -14.65 6.64 11.24
C THR A 96 -15.52 5.98 10.17
N ILE A 97 -15.02 5.81 8.94
CA ILE A 97 -15.77 5.23 7.82
C ILE A 97 -15.05 4.06 7.14
N PHE A 98 -13.75 3.88 7.39
CA PHE A 98 -12.97 2.73 6.94
C PHE A 98 -12.36 1.97 8.14
N SER A 99 -12.21 0.67 7.98
CA SER A 99 -11.39 -0.14 8.89
C SER A 99 -9.91 0.23 8.77
N PRO A 100 -9.07 -0.11 9.77
CA PRO A 100 -7.64 -0.25 9.55
C PRO A 100 -7.34 -1.22 8.40
N SER A 101 -6.12 -1.15 7.85
CA SER A 101 -5.65 -2.14 6.88
C SER A 101 -5.72 -3.55 7.49
N ARG A 102 -6.25 -4.50 6.72
CA ARG A 102 -6.55 -5.86 7.20
C ARG A 102 -5.30 -6.74 7.23
N SER A 103 -4.37 -6.50 6.33
CA SER A 103 -3.05 -7.11 6.27
C SER A 103 -2.08 -6.18 5.53
N THR A 104 -0.86 -6.66 5.27
CA THR A 104 0.10 -5.99 4.39
C THR A 104 0.10 -6.64 3.01
N PHE A 105 0.60 -5.92 2.01
CA PHE A 105 0.85 -6.42 0.66
C PHE A 105 2.20 -5.92 0.15
N GLY A 106 2.81 -6.65 -0.76
CA GLY A 106 4.04 -6.26 -1.45
C GLY A 106 5.31 -6.26 -0.59
N VAL A 107 5.24 -6.78 0.64
CA VAL A 107 6.35 -6.72 1.61
C VAL A 107 7.48 -7.69 1.24
N ASP A 108 7.13 -8.89 0.77
CA ASP A 108 8.11 -9.95 0.50
C ASP A 108 8.60 -10.01 -0.96
N LEU A 109 7.98 -9.24 -1.88
CA LEU A 109 8.21 -9.35 -3.33
C LEU A 109 9.69 -9.38 -3.74
N LEU A 110 10.47 -8.40 -3.27
CA LEU A 110 11.87 -8.27 -3.68
C LEU A 110 12.76 -9.34 -3.05
N VAL A 111 12.49 -9.71 -1.80
CA VAL A 111 13.30 -10.70 -1.08
C VAL A 111 12.92 -12.13 -1.48
N ALA A 112 11.71 -12.37 -1.97
CA ALA A 112 11.30 -13.67 -2.48
C ALA A 112 12.18 -14.13 -3.66
N HIS A 113 12.70 -13.21 -4.47
CA HIS A 113 13.66 -13.54 -5.53
C HIS A 113 14.94 -14.22 -5.01
N THR A 114 15.29 -14.06 -3.74
CA THR A 114 16.44 -14.74 -3.14
C THR A 114 16.12 -16.17 -2.69
N ASP A 115 14.85 -16.56 -2.60
CA ASP A 115 14.44 -17.89 -2.16
C ASP A 115 14.81 -18.99 -3.17
N VAL A 116 15.22 -18.64 -4.40
CA VAL A 116 15.88 -19.57 -5.34
C VAL A 116 17.12 -20.23 -4.74
N TYR A 117 17.82 -19.55 -3.83
CA TYR A 117 18.95 -20.12 -3.10
C TYR A 117 18.51 -21.15 -2.06
N LEU A 118 17.26 -21.09 -1.58
CA LEU A 118 16.69 -22.03 -0.62
C LEU A 118 16.19 -23.31 -1.28
N ASP A 119 15.39 -23.22 -2.34
CA ASP A 119 14.68 -24.36 -2.91
C ASP A 119 15.02 -24.68 -4.38
N GLY A 120 15.79 -23.82 -5.04
CA GLY A 120 16.20 -23.97 -6.43
C GLY A 120 15.12 -23.58 -7.44
N GLN A 121 14.04 -22.96 -6.99
CA GLN A 121 12.94 -22.51 -7.84
C GLN A 121 13.00 -20.99 -8.02
N VAL A 122 12.75 -20.53 -9.25
CA VAL A 122 12.69 -19.09 -9.51
C VAL A 122 11.36 -18.58 -8.97
N HIS A 123 11.42 -17.77 -7.92
CA HIS A 123 10.27 -17.06 -7.38
C HIS A 123 10.16 -15.72 -8.10
N ALA A 124 9.24 -15.62 -9.05
CA ALA A 124 8.88 -14.38 -9.72
C ALA A 124 7.59 -13.84 -9.08
N GLU A 125 7.63 -13.58 -7.77
CA GLU A 125 6.48 -12.99 -7.08
C GLU A 125 6.11 -11.67 -7.76
N LYS A 126 4.85 -11.57 -8.13
CA LYS A 126 4.26 -10.35 -8.65
C LYS A 126 3.21 -9.92 -7.66
N LEU A 127 3.11 -8.62 -7.45
CA LEU A 127 1.99 -8.05 -6.73
C LEU A 127 0.70 -8.47 -7.46
N THR A 128 -0.29 -8.98 -6.73
CA THR A 128 -1.56 -9.39 -7.31
C THR A 128 -2.70 -8.55 -6.77
N ALA A 129 -3.76 -8.39 -7.58
CA ALA A 129 -4.97 -7.71 -7.14
C ALA A 129 -5.60 -8.40 -5.91
N ASN A 130 -5.58 -9.73 -5.85
CA ASN A 130 -6.08 -10.50 -4.69
C ASN A 130 -5.34 -10.14 -3.38
N GLU A 131 -4.01 -10.04 -3.44
CA GLU A 131 -3.20 -9.67 -2.28
C GLU A 131 -3.52 -8.25 -1.81
N ILE A 132 -3.62 -7.30 -2.75
CA ILE A 132 -4.00 -5.91 -2.45
C ILE A 132 -5.39 -5.87 -1.82
N VAL A 133 -6.40 -6.47 -2.46
CA VAL A 133 -7.79 -6.44 -1.98
C VAL A 133 -7.91 -7.05 -0.59
N THR A 134 -7.25 -8.17 -0.33
CA THR A 134 -7.22 -8.82 1.00
C THR A 134 -6.67 -7.88 2.07
N ALA A 135 -5.68 -7.05 1.73
CA ALA A 135 -5.01 -6.14 2.64
C ALA A 135 -5.71 -4.78 2.81
N LEU A 136 -6.42 -4.31 1.78
CA LEU A 136 -7.09 -3.00 1.78
C LEU A 136 -8.09 -2.88 2.94
N SER A 137 -8.21 -1.64 3.42
CA SER A 137 -9.29 -1.22 4.32
C SER A 137 -10.65 -1.46 3.68
N VAL A 138 -11.66 -1.69 4.51
CA VAL A 138 -13.05 -1.87 4.05
C VAL A 138 -13.96 -0.82 4.69
N PRO A 139 -15.02 -0.37 4.00
CA PRO A 139 -16.04 0.48 4.58
C PRO A 139 -16.60 -0.12 5.88
N LEU A 140 -16.74 0.71 6.91
CA LEU A 140 -17.40 0.32 8.16
C LEU A 140 -18.90 0.20 7.95
N VAL A 141 -19.48 -0.80 8.62
CA VAL A 141 -20.92 -1.05 8.67
C VAL A 141 -21.61 0.16 9.27
N ASP A 142 -22.66 0.65 8.61
CA ASP A 142 -23.52 1.69 9.17
C ASP A 142 -24.22 1.17 10.45
N PRO A 143 -23.99 1.80 11.62
CA PRO A 143 -24.61 1.36 12.87
C PRO A 143 -26.13 1.54 12.90
N THR A 144 -26.70 2.28 11.94
CA THR A 144 -28.15 2.49 11.83
C THR A 144 -28.84 1.45 10.94
N ASP A 145 -28.08 0.57 10.27
CA ASP A 145 -28.65 -0.51 9.45
C ASP A 145 -29.32 -1.58 10.32
N VAL A 146 -30.46 -2.09 9.87
CA VAL A 146 -31.26 -3.10 10.61
C VAL A 146 -30.49 -4.39 10.88
N ALA A 147 -29.48 -4.72 10.07
CA ALA A 147 -28.63 -5.90 10.24
C ALA A 147 -27.32 -5.61 11.00
N ALA A 148 -27.09 -4.38 11.47
CA ALA A 148 -25.81 -3.98 12.06
C ALA A 148 -25.38 -4.86 13.25
N SER A 149 -26.32 -5.24 14.12
CA SER A 149 -26.06 -6.10 15.30
C SER A 149 -25.57 -7.50 14.91
N VAL A 150 -26.19 -8.12 13.90
CA VAL A 150 -25.81 -9.44 13.38
C VAL A 150 -24.46 -9.39 12.67
N LEU A 151 -24.21 -8.30 11.93
CA LEU A 151 -22.96 -8.12 11.20
C LEU A 151 -21.76 -7.95 12.13
N GLN A 152 -21.92 -7.28 13.29
CA GLN A 152 -20.86 -7.15 14.28
C GLN A 152 -20.31 -8.49 14.77
N ALA A 153 -21.15 -9.52 14.90
CA ALA A 153 -20.75 -10.87 15.31
C ALA A 153 -19.93 -11.61 14.24
N THR A 154 -20.01 -11.19 12.98
CA THR A 154 -19.43 -11.89 11.82
C THR A 154 -18.13 -11.24 11.31
N VAL A 155 -17.75 -10.07 11.84
CA VAL A 155 -16.60 -9.27 11.36
C VAL A 155 -15.25 -10.01 11.42
N LEU A 156 -15.11 -10.99 12.33
CA LEU A 156 -13.88 -11.76 12.54
C LEU A 156 -13.84 -13.11 11.80
N SER A 157 -14.91 -13.48 11.09
CA SER A 157 -15.03 -14.78 10.43
C SER A 157 -14.28 -14.83 9.09
N GLN A 158 -13.88 -16.04 8.67
CA GLN A 158 -13.33 -16.27 7.33
C GLN A 158 -14.40 -16.06 6.25
N PRO A 159 -14.07 -15.60 5.02
CA PRO A 159 -15.07 -15.20 4.02
C PRO A 159 -16.15 -16.26 3.71
N VAL A 160 -15.78 -17.54 3.64
CA VAL A 160 -16.74 -18.64 3.43
C VAL A 160 -17.70 -18.77 4.60
N GLN A 161 -17.18 -18.72 5.83
CA GLN A 161 -17.99 -18.78 7.05
C GLN A 161 -18.90 -17.56 7.14
N THR A 162 -18.41 -16.37 6.77
CA THR A 162 -19.23 -15.17 6.64
C THR A 162 -20.39 -15.39 5.68
N LEU A 163 -20.16 -15.93 4.48
CA LEU A 163 -21.25 -16.21 3.53
C LEU A 163 -22.26 -17.23 4.06
N ASP A 164 -21.80 -18.28 4.73
CA ASP A 164 -22.70 -19.29 5.31
C ASP A 164 -23.50 -18.73 6.49
N SER A 165 -22.89 -17.92 7.36
CA SER A 165 -23.56 -17.19 8.44
C SER A 165 -24.59 -16.20 7.90
N LEU A 166 -24.26 -15.45 6.84
CA LEU A 166 -25.19 -14.49 6.21
C LEU A 166 -26.35 -15.21 5.51
N ARG A 167 -26.08 -16.34 4.85
CA ARG A 167 -27.14 -17.20 4.30
C ARG A 167 -28.04 -17.74 5.39
N ALA A 168 -27.48 -18.21 6.51
CA ALA A 168 -28.25 -18.68 7.65
C ALA A 168 -29.12 -17.56 8.23
N ALA A 169 -28.58 -16.35 8.41
CA ALA A 169 -29.33 -15.19 8.88
C ALA A 169 -30.47 -14.80 7.92
N ARG A 170 -30.25 -14.89 6.61
CA ARG A 170 -31.27 -14.57 5.60
C ARG A 170 -32.35 -15.65 5.45
N HIS A 171 -31.96 -16.92 5.50
CA HIS A 171 -32.90 -18.05 5.34
C HIS A 171 -33.61 -18.40 6.65
N GLY A 172 -33.00 -18.11 7.79
CA GLY A 172 -33.64 -18.10 9.10
C GLY A 172 -34.32 -16.77 9.37
N ALA A 173 -35.11 -16.23 8.43
CA ALA A 173 -35.85 -14.95 8.47
C ALA A 173 -36.89 -14.82 9.60
N LEU A 174 -36.61 -15.45 10.74
CA LEU A 174 -37.10 -15.19 12.07
C LEU A 174 -35.89 -15.40 13.00
N ASP A 175 -35.09 -14.35 13.22
CA ASP A 175 -34.39 -14.27 14.51
C ASP A 175 -35.48 -14.40 15.61
N ALA A 176 -35.10 -14.85 16.81
CA ALA A 176 -36.03 -15.01 17.94
C ALA A 176 -36.87 -13.74 18.25
N ASP A 177 -36.48 -12.59 17.70
CA ASP A 177 -37.09 -11.26 17.85
C ASP A 177 -37.85 -10.74 16.59
N GLY A 178 -37.93 -11.48 15.48
CA GLY A 178 -38.80 -11.15 14.33
C GLY A 178 -38.40 -9.95 13.46
N VAL A 179 -37.10 -9.61 13.38
CA VAL A 179 -36.59 -8.48 12.59
C VAL A 179 -36.51 -8.83 11.10
N ASP A 180 -37.09 -7.99 10.23
CA ASP A 180 -36.99 -8.14 8.77
C ASP A 180 -35.70 -7.49 8.23
N PHE A 181 -34.77 -8.33 7.77
CA PHE A 181 -33.52 -7.87 7.16
C PHE A 181 -33.64 -7.52 5.66
N SER A 182 -34.82 -7.63 5.06
CA SER A 182 -35.03 -7.30 3.64
C SER A 182 -34.66 -5.86 3.31
N GLU A 183 -34.81 -4.93 4.27
CA GLU A 183 -34.47 -3.52 4.13
C GLU A 183 -32.96 -3.22 4.33
N SER A 184 -32.17 -4.19 4.80
CA SER A 184 -30.74 -3.99 5.04
C SER A 184 -29.98 -3.69 3.75
N VAL A 185 -29.09 -2.70 3.82
CA VAL A 185 -28.10 -2.37 2.80
C VAL A 185 -26.76 -2.99 3.16
N GLU A 186 -26.43 -3.06 4.45
CA GLU A 186 -25.13 -3.57 4.91
C GLU A 186 -24.99 -5.09 4.76
N LEU A 187 -26.08 -5.85 4.87
CA LEU A 187 -26.06 -7.31 4.66
C LEU A 187 -25.59 -7.69 3.24
N PRO A 188 -26.20 -7.18 2.14
CA PRO A 188 -25.71 -7.48 0.80
C PRO A 188 -24.31 -6.91 0.55
N LEU A 189 -23.92 -5.78 1.14
CA LEU A 189 -22.54 -5.26 1.04
C LEU A 189 -21.52 -6.19 1.72
N MET A 190 -21.86 -6.79 2.85
CA MET A 190 -21.01 -7.80 3.50
C MET A 190 -20.88 -9.07 2.65
N GLU A 191 -21.96 -9.51 1.99
CA GLU A 191 -21.89 -10.62 1.02
C GLU A 191 -20.98 -10.28 -0.17
N VAL A 192 -21.10 -9.07 -0.72
CA VAL A 192 -20.23 -8.56 -1.80
C VAL A 192 -18.77 -8.60 -1.36
N ARG A 193 -18.46 -8.07 -0.18
CA ARG A 193 -17.09 -8.10 0.37
C ARG A 193 -16.55 -9.51 0.45
N ALA A 194 -17.31 -10.45 1.03
CA ALA A 194 -16.86 -11.83 1.17
C ALA A 194 -16.67 -12.52 -0.19
N LEU A 195 -17.49 -12.20 -1.19
CA LEU A 195 -17.31 -12.71 -2.56
C LEU A 195 -16.06 -12.13 -3.23
N LEU A 196 -15.77 -10.83 -3.04
CA LEU A 196 -14.55 -10.19 -3.56
C LEU A 196 -13.29 -10.75 -2.90
N ASP A 197 -13.32 -10.99 -1.58
CA ASP A 197 -12.22 -11.66 -0.86
C ASP A 197 -11.98 -13.11 -1.38
N LEU A 198 -13.00 -13.76 -1.92
CA LEU A 198 -12.91 -15.08 -2.57
C LEU A 198 -12.59 -15.01 -4.08
N GLY A 199 -12.50 -13.81 -4.66
CA GLY A 199 -12.31 -13.61 -6.11
C GLY A 199 -13.54 -13.91 -6.97
N ASP A 200 -14.72 -14.10 -6.40
CA ASP A 200 -15.98 -14.33 -7.14
C ASP A 200 -16.60 -12.99 -7.60
N VAL A 201 -15.87 -12.30 -8.46
CA VAL A 201 -16.20 -10.94 -8.92
C VAL A 201 -17.54 -10.90 -9.66
N ALA A 202 -17.88 -11.96 -10.41
CA ALA A 202 -19.11 -12.02 -11.18
C ALA A 202 -20.36 -12.07 -10.30
N LYS A 203 -20.32 -12.77 -9.15
CA LYS A 203 -21.43 -12.74 -8.18
C LYS A 203 -21.46 -11.44 -7.39
N ALA A 204 -20.29 -10.91 -7.02
CA ALA A 204 -20.19 -9.63 -6.32
C ALA A 204 -20.79 -8.49 -7.15
N THR A 205 -20.44 -8.41 -8.43
CA THR A 205 -20.91 -7.35 -9.35
C THR A 205 -22.43 -7.41 -9.52
N ARG A 206 -23.01 -8.59 -9.77
CA ARG A 206 -24.48 -8.74 -9.84
C ARG A 206 -25.19 -8.26 -8.58
N LYS A 207 -24.66 -8.59 -7.40
CA LYS A 207 -25.22 -8.12 -6.13
C LYS A 207 -25.10 -6.62 -5.94
N LEU A 208 -24.01 -6.01 -6.42
CA LEU A 208 -23.85 -4.56 -6.41
C LEU A 208 -24.88 -3.89 -7.33
N ASP A 209 -25.07 -4.41 -8.54
CA ASP A 209 -26.05 -3.89 -9.50
C ASP A 209 -27.48 -4.01 -8.94
N ASP A 210 -27.88 -5.19 -8.44
CA ASP A 210 -29.19 -5.42 -7.82
C ASP A 210 -29.43 -4.45 -6.64
N LEU A 211 -28.40 -4.21 -5.81
CA LEU A 211 -28.50 -3.28 -4.69
C LEU A 211 -28.59 -1.83 -5.17
N ALA A 212 -27.82 -1.47 -6.21
CA ALA A 212 -27.81 -0.13 -6.78
C ALA A 212 -29.16 0.26 -7.40
N GLU A 213 -29.91 -0.69 -7.97
CA GLU A 213 -31.29 -0.44 -8.45
C GLU A 213 -32.21 0.05 -7.33
N ARG A 214 -31.99 -0.41 -6.10
CA ARG A 214 -32.83 -0.06 -4.94
C ARG A 214 -32.39 1.23 -4.25
N VAL A 215 -31.09 1.42 -4.01
CA VAL A 215 -30.58 2.52 -3.15
C VAL A 215 -29.73 3.56 -3.90
N GLY A 216 -29.51 3.34 -5.19
CA GLY A 216 -28.60 4.12 -6.03
C GLY A 216 -27.13 3.80 -5.76
N TRP A 217 -26.26 4.34 -6.61
CA TRP A 217 -24.80 4.23 -6.45
C TRP A 217 -24.32 5.14 -5.32
N ARG A 218 -24.36 4.63 -4.09
CA ARG A 218 -23.74 5.26 -2.92
C ARG A 218 -22.25 4.94 -2.87
N TRP A 219 -21.47 5.78 -2.20
CA TRP A 219 -20.00 5.66 -2.16
C TRP A 219 -19.50 4.27 -1.75
N ARG A 220 -20.19 3.54 -0.86
CA ARG A 220 -19.82 2.15 -0.47
C ARG A 220 -19.94 1.19 -1.65
N LEU A 221 -21.00 1.31 -2.46
CA LEU A 221 -21.16 0.51 -3.68
C LEU A 221 -20.08 0.89 -4.70
N VAL A 222 -19.77 2.18 -4.85
CA VAL A 222 -18.70 2.67 -5.72
C VAL A 222 -17.34 2.12 -5.28
N TRP A 223 -17.05 2.09 -3.98
CA TRP A 223 -15.84 1.46 -3.43
C TRP A 223 -15.74 -0.02 -3.81
N TYR A 224 -16.78 -0.82 -3.56
CA TYR A 224 -16.74 -2.24 -3.88
C TYR A 224 -16.74 -2.52 -5.39
N ARG A 225 -17.32 -1.62 -6.20
CA ARG A 225 -17.20 -1.64 -7.65
C ARG A 225 -15.75 -1.42 -8.10
N ALA A 226 -15.06 -0.43 -7.54
CA ALA A 226 -13.64 -0.21 -7.81
C ALA A 226 -12.78 -1.42 -7.42
N VAL A 227 -13.10 -2.08 -6.30
CA VAL A 227 -12.45 -3.32 -5.88
C VAL A 227 -12.71 -4.46 -6.87
N ALA A 228 -13.93 -4.62 -7.37
CA ALA A 228 -14.26 -5.60 -8.40
C ALA A 228 -13.47 -5.35 -9.70
N GLU A 229 -13.41 -4.09 -10.14
CA GLU A 229 -12.68 -3.67 -11.35
C GLU A 229 -11.17 -3.93 -11.21
N LEU A 230 -10.58 -3.63 -10.05
CA LEU A 230 -9.20 -3.95 -9.71
C LEU A 230 -8.91 -5.45 -9.82
N LEU A 231 -9.81 -6.30 -9.30
CA LEU A 231 -9.67 -7.77 -9.38
C LEU A 231 -9.76 -8.30 -10.82
N THR A 232 -10.54 -7.64 -11.68
CA THR A 232 -10.66 -8.01 -13.10
C THR A 232 -9.58 -7.42 -14.00
N GLY A 233 -8.72 -6.55 -13.46
CA GLY A 233 -7.68 -5.86 -14.22
C GLY A 233 -8.17 -4.66 -15.04
N ASP A 234 -9.38 -4.15 -14.77
CA ASP A 234 -9.89 -2.91 -15.35
C ASP A 234 -9.40 -1.72 -14.49
N TYR A 235 -8.10 -1.44 -14.60
CA TYR A 235 -7.44 -0.45 -13.75
C TYR A 235 -7.92 0.98 -14.02
N ASP A 236 -8.31 1.31 -15.26
CA ASP A 236 -8.82 2.65 -15.61
C ASP A 236 -10.15 2.94 -14.89
N SER A 237 -11.08 1.97 -14.93
CA SER A 237 -12.35 2.09 -14.20
C SER A 237 -12.13 2.09 -12.69
N ALA A 238 -11.24 1.22 -12.18
CA ALA A 238 -10.91 1.17 -10.76
C ALA A 238 -10.35 2.50 -10.26
N THR A 239 -9.39 3.10 -10.98
CA THR A 239 -8.82 4.42 -10.66
C THR A 239 -9.90 5.50 -10.66
N LYS A 240 -10.80 5.50 -11.64
CA LYS A 240 -11.91 6.46 -11.69
C LYS A 240 -12.81 6.35 -10.45
N HIS A 241 -13.27 5.15 -10.11
CA HIS A 241 -14.19 4.96 -8.99
C HIS A 241 -13.51 5.12 -7.62
N PHE A 242 -12.23 4.75 -7.45
CA PHE A 242 -11.49 5.09 -6.24
C PHE A 242 -11.25 6.60 -6.11
N THR A 243 -11.05 7.31 -7.24
CA THR A 243 -10.95 8.77 -7.24
C THR A 243 -12.27 9.41 -6.82
N GLU A 244 -13.42 8.90 -7.27
CA GLU A 244 -14.74 9.37 -6.81
C GLU A 244 -14.91 9.21 -5.30
N VAL A 245 -14.45 8.09 -4.73
CA VAL A 245 -14.45 7.90 -3.27
C VAL A 245 -13.48 8.86 -2.58
N LEU A 246 -12.32 9.15 -3.16
CA LEU A 246 -11.38 10.15 -2.62
C LEU A 246 -11.94 11.57 -2.68
N ASP A 247 -12.64 11.94 -3.76
CA ASP A 247 -13.31 13.24 -3.88
C ASP A 247 -14.44 13.38 -2.87
N THR A 248 -15.11 12.26 -2.56
CA THR A 248 -16.07 12.21 -1.46
C THR A 248 -15.34 12.33 -0.12
N PHE A 249 -14.25 11.61 0.13
CA PHE A 249 -13.55 11.63 1.43
C PHE A 249 -12.07 12.00 1.32
N PRO A 250 -11.75 13.30 1.11
CA PRO A 250 -10.38 13.73 0.82
C PRO A 250 -9.39 13.48 1.95
N GLY A 251 -9.86 13.41 3.20
CA GLY A 251 -9.04 13.21 4.38
C GLY A 251 -8.68 11.74 4.63
N GLU A 252 -9.25 10.80 3.88
CA GLU A 252 -9.02 9.38 4.10
C GLU A 252 -7.74 8.87 3.43
N LEU A 253 -7.09 7.91 4.08
CA LEU A 253 -5.90 7.23 3.56
C LEU A 253 -6.25 5.99 2.73
N ALA A 254 -7.40 5.36 3.01
CA ALA A 254 -7.84 4.13 2.33
C ALA A 254 -7.95 4.27 0.80
N PRO A 255 -8.68 5.27 0.25
CA PRO A 255 -8.73 5.44 -1.21
C PRO A 255 -7.38 5.85 -1.81
N LYS A 256 -6.53 6.59 -1.10
CA LYS A 256 -5.17 6.91 -1.56
C LYS A 256 -4.31 5.65 -1.71
N LEU A 257 -4.37 4.76 -0.72
CA LEU A 257 -3.64 3.48 -0.78
C LEU A 257 -4.14 2.60 -1.93
N ALA A 258 -5.46 2.56 -2.16
CA ALA A 258 -6.06 1.80 -3.25
C ALA A 258 -5.68 2.35 -4.63
N LEU A 259 -5.68 3.68 -4.81
CA LEU A 259 -5.18 4.34 -6.02
C LEU A 259 -3.72 4.01 -6.27
N ALA A 260 -2.85 4.22 -5.28
CA ALA A 260 -1.42 3.90 -5.40
C ALA A 260 -1.16 2.45 -5.83
N ALA A 261 -1.89 1.50 -5.24
CA ALA A 261 -1.79 0.09 -5.58
C ALA A 261 -2.37 -0.26 -6.97
N THR A 262 -3.43 0.42 -7.39
CA THR A 262 -4.03 0.27 -8.72
C THR A 262 -3.07 0.75 -9.79
N ALA A 263 -2.46 1.93 -9.60
CA ALA A 263 -1.45 2.46 -10.51
C ALA A 263 -0.20 1.56 -10.60
N GLU A 264 0.25 1.01 -9.48
CA GLU A 264 1.37 0.06 -9.48
C GLU A 264 1.06 -1.17 -10.33
N LEU A 265 -0.15 -1.74 -10.23
CA LEU A 265 -0.58 -2.86 -11.08
C LEU A 265 -0.74 -2.47 -12.54
N ALA A 266 -1.21 -1.24 -12.82
CA ALA A 266 -1.33 -0.70 -14.16
C ALA A 266 0.03 -0.38 -14.82
N GLY A 267 1.11 -0.33 -14.03
CA GLY A 267 2.44 0.12 -14.49
C GLY A 267 2.53 1.64 -14.66
N ASN A 268 1.61 2.39 -14.08
CA ASN A 268 1.57 3.85 -14.13
C ASN A 268 2.33 4.45 -12.94
N THR A 269 3.14 5.48 -13.19
CA THR A 269 3.94 6.15 -12.14
C THR A 269 3.21 7.31 -11.46
N ASP A 270 2.13 7.81 -12.06
CA ASP A 270 1.51 9.09 -11.70
C ASP A 270 0.89 9.13 -10.30
N GLU A 271 0.58 7.97 -9.72
CA GLU A 271 -0.10 7.85 -8.41
C GLU A 271 0.83 7.42 -7.28
N HIS A 272 2.14 7.28 -7.52
CA HIS A 272 3.14 6.97 -6.48
C HIS A 272 3.14 8.00 -5.33
N LYS A 273 2.74 9.24 -5.61
CA LYS A 273 2.54 10.29 -4.60
C LYS A 273 1.59 9.86 -3.49
N PHE A 274 0.58 9.02 -3.78
CA PHE A 274 -0.35 8.56 -2.76
C PHE A 274 0.30 7.57 -1.78
N TYR A 275 1.26 6.73 -2.22
CA TYR A 275 2.07 5.96 -1.28
C TYR A 275 2.85 6.88 -0.33
N GLN A 276 3.44 7.95 -0.86
CA GLN A 276 4.13 8.95 -0.04
C GLN A 276 3.20 9.66 0.94
N THR A 277 2.03 10.10 0.51
CA THR A 277 1.02 10.73 1.37
C THR A 277 0.58 9.79 2.49
N VAL A 278 0.28 8.53 2.17
CA VAL A 278 -0.14 7.54 3.17
C VAL A 278 0.99 7.25 4.16
N TRP A 279 2.21 7.02 3.66
CA TRP A 279 3.37 6.70 4.50
C TRP A 279 3.76 7.85 5.43
N SER A 280 3.83 9.08 4.91
CA SER A 280 4.15 10.26 5.72
C SER A 280 3.08 10.53 6.78
N THR A 281 1.80 10.30 6.47
CA THR A 281 0.70 10.53 7.42
C THR A 281 0.63 9.45 8.50
N ASN A 282 0.80 8.18 8.12
CA ASN A 282 0.69 7.02 9.01
C ASN A 282 1.75 5.96 8.67
N ASP A 283 2.83 5.95 9.44
CA ASP A 283 3.95 5.01 9.36
C ASP A 283 3.62 3.58 9.85
N GLY A 284 2.38 3.35 10.29
CA GLY A 284 1.82 2.03 10.53
C GLY A 284 1.34 1.31 9.26
N VAL A 285 1.15 2.03 8.14
CA VAL A 285 0.67 1.45 6.87
C VAL A 285 1.86 0.93 6.07
N ILE A 286 2.37 -0.24 6.47
CA ILE A 286 3.62 -0.82 5.93
C ILE A 286 3.58 -1.03 4.41
N SER A 287 2.42 -1.40 3.83
CA SER A 287 2.29 -1.54 2.38
C SER A 287 2.64 -0.25 1.63
N ALA A 288 2.42 0.93 2.25
CA ALA A 288 2.76 2.21 1.65
C ALA A 288 4.27 2.47 1.63
N ALA A 289 5.01 2.10 2.69
CA ALA A 289 6.48 2.18 2.68
C ALA A 289 7.09 1.32 1.57
N PHE A 290 6.65 0.06 1.48
CA PHE A 290 7.19 -0.87 0.49
C PHE A 290 6.78 -0.48 -0.94
N GLY A 291 5.53 -0.04 -1.16
CA GLY A 291 5.08 0.51 -2.43
C GLY A 291 5.88 1.75 -2.86
N LEU A 292 6.10 2.70 -1.93
CA LEU A 292 6.92 3.89 -2.19
C LEU A 292 8.37 3.53 -2.51
N ALA A 293 8.95 2.56 -1.81
CA ALA A 293 10.31 2.10 -2.08
C ALA A 293 10.43 1.47 -3.48
N ARG A 294 9.45 0.65 -3.88
CA ARG A 294 9.40 0.07 -5.23
C ARG A 294 9.23 1.14 -6.32
N ALA A 295 8.32 2.08 -6.11
CA ALA A 295 8.12 3.24 -6.98
C ALA A 295 9.42 4.03 -7.20
N ARG A 296 10.10 4.45 -6.12
CA ARG A 296 11.38 5.16 -6.20
C ARG A 296 12.47 4.33 -6.89
N SER A 297 12.53 3.04 -6.60
CA SER A 297 13.48 2.13 -7.25
C SER A 297 13.23 2.02 -8.76
N ALA A 298 11.97 1.97 -9.19
CA ALA A 298 11.59 1.94 -10.61
C ALA A 298 11.98 3.23 -11.36
N GLU A 299 11.90 4.38 -10.67
CA GLU A 299 12.36 5.70 -11.15
C GLU A 299 13.89 5.86 -11.09
N GLY A 300 14.61 4.92 -10.47
CA GLY A 300 16.07 4.93 -10.33
C GLY A 300 16.59 5.56 -9.03
N ASP A 301 15.72 6.11 -8.18
CA ASP A 301 16.07 6.66 -6.86
C ASP A 301 16.21 5.55 -5.80
N ARG A 302 17.30 4.77 -5.90
CA ARG A 302 17.60 3.70 -4.92
C ARG A 302 17.88 4.24 -3.53
N VAL A 303 18.52 5.40 -3.43
CA VAL A 303 18.85 6.02 -2.14
C VAL A 303 17.57 6.42 -1.42
N GLY A 304 16.63 7.04 -2.13
CA GLY A 304 15.31 7.34 -1.58
C GLY A 304 14.48 6.10 -1.28
N ALA A 305 14.59 5.03 -2.06
CA ALA A 305 13.94 3.75 -1.76
C ALA A 305 14.45 3.15 -0.45
N VAL A 306 15.78 3.09 -0.28
CA VAL A 306 16.44 2.59 0.95
C VAL A 306 16.09 3.45 2.15
N ARG A 307 16.11 4.79 2.01
CA ARG A 307 15.71 5.72 3.07
C ARG A 307 14.29 5.44 3.55
N THR A 308 13.33 5.23 2.64
CA THR A 308 11.96 4.89 3.02
C THR A 308 11.86 3.54 3.75
N LEU A 309 12.63 2.53 3.33
CA LEU A 309 12.66 1.25 4.04
C LEU A 309 13.31 1.37 5.43
N ASP A 310 14.29 2.26 5.59
CA ASP A 310 14.93 2.54 6.88
C ASP A 310 14.03 3.32 7.85
N GLU A 311 13.01 4.01 7.34
CA GLU A 311 11.99 4.68 8.17
C GLU A 311 11.02 3.69 8.83
N VAL A 312 10.99 2.42 8.40
CA VAL A 312 10.15 1.39 9.04
C VAL A 312 10.59 1.23 10.52
N PRO A 313 9.68 1.41 11.50
CA PRO A 313 10.07 1.40 12.91
C PRO A 313 10.66 0.06 13.36
N PRO A 314 11.68 0.03 14.24
CA PRO A 314 12.22 -1.20 14.82
C PRO A 314 11.21 -2.06 15.58
N THR A 315 10.10 -1.47 16.04
CA THR A 315 8.99 -2.17 16.69
C THR A 315 8.05 -2.88 15.71
N SER A 316 8.16 -2.60 14.40
CA SER A 316 7.37 -3.27 13.37
C SER A 316 7.83 -4.71 13.17
N ARG A 317 6.88 -5.64 13.06
CA ARG A 317 7.18 -7.03 12.66
C ARG A 317 7.84 -7.14 11.27
N HIS A 318 7.73 -6.09 10.45
CA HIS A 318 8.30 -6.04 9.10
C HIS A 318 9.67 -5.33 9.05
N PHE A 319 10.22 -4.93 10.20
CA PHE A 319 11.52 -4.24 10.27
C PHE A 319 12.64 -5.07 9.64
N THR A 320 12.75 -6.35 9.98
CA THR A 320 13.77 -7.25 9.41
C THR A 320 13.61 -7.39 7.89
N THR A 321 12.37 -7.57 7.40
CA THR A 321 12.09 -7.63 5.97
C THR A 321 12.43 -6.33 5.25
N ALA A 322 12.18 -5.17 5.86
CA ALA A 322 12.58 -3.87 5.29
C ALA A 322 14.10 -3.74 5.19
N ARG A 323 14.85 -4.20 6.20
CA ARG A 323 16.32 -4.25 6.17
C ARG A 323 16.86 -5.18 5.09
N LEU A 324 16.29 -6.39 4.94
CA LEU A 324 16.62 -7.31 3.85
C LEU A 324 16.33 -6.68 2.48
N THR A 325 15.14 -6.10 2.32
CA THR A 325 14.68 -5.45 1.08
C THR A 325 15.58 -4.29 0.71
N SER A 326 16.03 -3.48 1.69
CA SER A 326 16.96 -2.38 1.43
C SER A 326 18.33 -2.88 0.94
N ALA A 327 18.84 -3.97 1.51
CA ALA A 327 20.09 -4.58 1.05
C ALA A 327 19.97 -5.11 -0.39
N VAL A 328 18.85 -5.77 -0.73
CA VAL A 328 18.60 -6.23 -2.11
C VAL A 328 18.40 -5.04 -3.07
N THR A 329 17.71 -3.98 -2.64
CA THR A 329 17.49 -2.76 -3.44
C THR A 329 18.80 -2.09 -3.84
N LEU A 330 19.78 -2.02 -2.93
CA LEU A 330 21.11 -1.47 -3.21
C LEU A 330 21.86 -2.24 -4.31
N LEU A 331 21.58 -3.53 -4.46
CA LEU A 331 22.25 -4.42 -5.41
C LEU A 331 21.48 -4.62 -6.73
N SER A 332 20.22 -4.19 -6.80
CA SER A 332 19.31 -4.46 -7.93
C SER A 332 19.51 -3.49 -9.11
N GLY A 333 20.77 -3.28 -9.53
CA GLY A 333 21.12 -2.41 -10.66
C GLY A 333 20.63 -2.92 -12.02
N ARG A 334 20.19 -2.03 -12.94
CA ARG A 334 19.90 -2.42 -14.34
C ARG A 334 21.18 -2.82 -15.08
N SER A 335 22.32 -2.30 -14.62
CA SER A 335 23.66 -2.74 -15.01
C SER A 335 24.59 -2.74 -13.79
N THR A 336 25.60 -3.60 -13.79
CA THR A 336 26.64 -3.66 -12.74
C THR A 336 27.40 -2.34 -12.59
N SER A 337 27.43 -1.50 -13.63
CA SER A 337 28.04 -0.16 -13.62
C SER A 337 27.29 0.89 -12.79
N GLU A 338 26.01 0.68 -12.46
CA GLU A 338 25.23 1.62 -11.64
C GLU A 338 25.39 1.38 -10.13
N VAL A 339 26.00 0.26 -9.74
CA VAL A 339 26.22 -0.09 -8.33
C VAL A 339 27.59 0.45 -7.91
N THR A 340 27.67 1.10 -6.74
CA THR A 340 28.94 1.62 -6.21
C THR A 340 29.54 0.68 -5.15
N GLU A 341 30.86 0.77 -4.91
CA GLU A 341 31.50 0.06 -3.80
C GLU A 341 30.83 0.38 -2.45
N GLU A 342 30.44 1.65 -2.25
CA GLU A 342 29.76 2.10 -1.03
C GLU A 342 28.42 1.40 -0.83
N GLN A 343 27.61 1.26 -1.88
CA GLN A 343 26.32 0.56 -1.85
C GLN A 343 26.50 -0.93 -1.54
N ILE A 344 27.51 -1.57 -2.13
CA ILE A 344 27.85 -2.98 -1.84
C ILE A 344 28.24 -3.16 -0.37
N ARG A 345 29.09 -2.26 0.16
CA ARG A 345 29.49 -2.26 1.56
C ARG A 345 28.33 -1.95 2.50
N ASP A 346 27.41 -1.07 2.12
CA ASP A 346 26.21 -0.79 2.91
C ASP A 346 25.27 -2.00 2.95
N ALA A 347 25.05 -2.66 1.81
CA ALA A 347 24.29 -3.91 1.74
C ALA A 347 24.91 -4.99 2.64
N ALA A 348 26.24 -5.14 2.64
CA ALA A 348 26.93 -6.06 3.55
C ALA A 348 26.73 -5.72 5.03
N ARG A 349 26.90 -4.45 5.42
CA ARG A 349 26.68 -4.00 6.81
C ARG A 349 25.24 -4.26 7.26
N ARG A 350 24.28 -4.03 6.37
CA ARG A 350 22.85 -4.32 6.62
C ARG A 350 22.64 -5.80 6.90
N VAL A 351 23.27 -6.68 6.12
CA VAL A 351 23.17 -8.14 6.27
C VAL A 351 23.87 -8.64 7.53
N GLU A 352 25.03 -8.08 7.89
CA GLU A 352 25.73 -8.39 9.14
C GLU A 352 24.94 -8.04 10.39
N ALA A 353 24.15 -6.97 10.34
CA ALA A 353 23.33 -6.51 11.46
C ALA A 353 22.06 -7.33 11.69
N LEU A 354 21.73 -8.28 10.80
CA LEU A 354 20.51 -9.09 10.92
C LEU A 354 20.65 -10.15 12.02
N PRO A 355 19.53 -10.53 12.67
CA PRO A 355 19.54 -11.64 13.62
C PRO A 355 20.01 -12.94 12.96
N PRO A 356 20.84 -13.77 13.63
CA PRO A 356 21.25 -15.07 13.10
C PRO A 356 20.09 -16.05 12.83
N THR A 357 18.92 -15.80 13.43
CA THR A 357 17.69 -16.57 13.25
C THR A 357 16.93 -16.21 11.97
N GLU A 358 17.29 -15.12 11.29
CA GLU A 358 16.62 -14.71 10.06
C GLU A 358 16.94 -15.67 8.90
N PRO A 359 15.97 -16.41 8.35
CA PRO A 359 16.21 -17.48 7.38
C PRO A 359 16.89 -17.00 6.09
N ARG A 360 16.67 -15.75 5.68
CA ARG A 360 17.19 -15.23 4.40
C ARG A 360 18.62 -14.69 4.48
N VAL A 361 19.25 -14.65 5.66
CA VAL A 361 20.61 -14.11 5.85
C VAL A 361 21.62 -14.79 4.93
N LEU A 362 21.61 -16.13 4.83
CA LEU A 362 22.57 -16.86 4.00
C LEU A 362 22.39 -16.58 2.51
N GLN A 363 21.14 -16.47 2.06
CA GLN A 363 20.81 -16.19 0.66
C GLN A 363 21.29 -14.79 0.27
N ILE A 364 20.98 -13.78 1.08
CA ILE A 364 21.34 -12.39 0.80
C ILE A 364 22.84 -12.18 0.97
N ARG A 365 23.49 -12.87 1.90
CA ARG A 365 24.96 -12.87 2.02
C ARG A 365 25.62 -13.43 0.77
N ALA A 366 25.09 -14.51 0.19
CA ALA A 366 25.57 -15.04 -1.09
C ALA A 366 25.35 -14.03 -2.24
N LEU A 367 24.19 -13.37 -2.27
CA LEU A 367 23.87 -12.32 -3.24
C LEU A 367 24.85 -11.14 -3.17
N VAL A 368 25.12 -10.60 -1.98
CA VAL A 368 26.05 -9.47 -1.79
C VAL A 368 27.47 -9.85 -2.23
N LEU A 369 27.97 -11.02 -1.82
CA LEU A 369 29.32 -11.48 -2.18
C LEU A 369 29.44 -11.78 -3.67
N GLY A 370 28.42 -12.38 -4.27
CA GLY A 370 28.35 -12.63 -5.71
C GLY A 370 28.31 -11.33 -6.51
N GLY A 371 27.45 -10.39 -6.13
CA GLY A 371 27.37 -9.06 -6.74
C GLY A 371 28.69 -8.28 -6.62
N ALA A 372 29.34 -8.34 -5.45
CA ALA A 372 30.68 -7.75 -5.26
C ALA A 372 31.74 -8.38 -6.17
N LEU A 373 31.71 -9.71 -6.33
CA LEU A 373 32.65 -10.44 -7.18
C LEU A 373 32.46 -10.10 -8.66
N ASP A 374 31.21 -9.97 -9.10
CA ASP A 374 30.89 -9.54 -10.47
C ASP A 374 31.27 -8.08 -10.71
N TRP A 375 31.01 -7.19 -9.75
CA TRP A 375 31.38 -5.78 -9.82
C TRP A 375 32.90 -5.56 -9.94
N LEU A 376 33.72 -6.38 -9.27
CA LEU A 376 35.20 -6.32 -9.37
C LEU A 376 35.76 -6.64 -10.76
N LYS A 377 34.98 -7.23 -11.68
CA LYS A 377 35.46 -7.51 -13.04
C LYS A 377 35.82 -6.23 -13.78
N ASP A 378 35.05 -5.18 -13.53
CA ASP A 378 35.14 -3.90 -14.25
C ASP A 378 35.65 -2.76 -13.36
N ASN A 379 35.82 -3.00 -12.05
CA ASN A 379 36.12 -1.97 -11.06
C ASN A 379 37.25 -2.36 -10.09
N LYS A 380 37.87 -1.35 -9.47
CA LYS A 380 38.81 -1.53 -8.35
C LYS A 380 38.13 -1.14 -7.05
N ALA A 381 38.34 -1.92 -5.99
CA ALA A 381 37.88 -1.61 -4.63
C ALA A 381 39.04 -1.53 -3.64
N SER A 382 38.78 -0.91 -2.50
CA SER A 382 39.59 -1.12 -1.30
C SER A 382 39.56 -2.58 -0.88
N THR A 383 40.69 -3.14 -0.43
CA THR A 383 40.77 -4.55 0.01
C THR A 383 40.16 -4.79 1.40
N ASN A 384 39.63 -3.75 2.05
CA ASN A 384 38.98 -3.84 3.35
C ASN A 384 37.89 -4.92 3.36
N HIS A 385 37.79 -5.65 4.45
CA HIS A 385 36.92 -6.81 4.54
C HIS A 385 35.43 -6.43 4.37
N ILE A 386 34.69 -7.35 3.79
CA ILE A 386 33.25 -7.32 3.63
C ILE A 386 32.71 -8.70 3.98
N LEU A 387 31.73 -8.79 4.88
CA LEU A 387 31.18 -10.09 5.28
C LEU A 387 32.27 -11.04 5.80
N GLY A 388 33.31 -10.53 6.47
CA GLY A 388 34.42 -11.33 6.99
C GLY A 388 35.42 -11.83 5.94
N PHE A 389 35.36 -11.38 4.69
CA PHE A 389 36.32 -11.73 3.63
C PHE A 389 37.00 -10.49 3.05
N PRO A 390 38.28 -10.55 2.66
CA PRO A 390 38.92 -9.44 1.94
C PRO A 390 38.18 -9.13 0.65
N PHE A 391 37.94 -7.86 0.35
CA PHE A 391 37.29 -7.43 -0.90
C PHE A 391 38.30 -7.52 -2.05
N THR A 392 38.59 -8.76 -2.44
CA THR A 392 39.49 -9.17 -3.52
C THR A 392 38.83 -10.32 -4.27
N SER A 393 39.22 -10.57 -5.53
CA SER A 393 38.65 -11.70 -6.28
C SER A 393 38.80 -13.04 -5.52
N HIS A 394 39.95 -13.27 -4.89
CA HIS A 394 40.19 -14.47 -4.10
C HIS A 394 39.31 -14.53 -2.84
N GLY A 395 39.28 -13.46 -2.03
CA GLY A 395 38.51 -13.40 -0.80
C GLY A 395 37.00 -13.51 -1.02
N LEU A 396 36.47 -12.82 -2.03
CA LEU A 396 35.06 -12.89 -2.38
C LEU A 396 34.67 -14.28 -2.90
N ARG A 397 35.52 -14.95 -3.69
CA ARG A 397 35.28 -16.33 -4.12
C ARG A 397 35.19 -17.30 -2.95
N LEU A 398 36.08 -17.18 -1.95
CA LEU A 398 36.00 -17.95 -0.71
C LEU A 398 34.69 -17.67 0.03
N GLY A 399 34.27 -16.41 0.08
CA GLY A 399 33.02 -16.02 0.72
C GLY A 399 31.76 -16.57 0.03
N VAL A 400 31.69 -16.46 -1.29
CA VAL A 400 30.60 -17.05 -2.09
C VAL A 400 30.56 -18.57 -1.90
N GLU A 401 31.72 -19.24 -1.97
CA GLU A 401 31.82 -20.69 -1.73
C GLU A 401 31.29 -21.06 -0.33
N ALA A 402 31.73 -20.36 0.72
CA ALA A 402 31.31 -20.62 2.09
C ALA A 402 29.79 -20.45 2.27
N SER A 403 29.21 -19.39 1.70
CA SER A 403 27.77 -19.13 1.76
C SER A 403 26.96 -20.21 1.02
N LEU A 404 27.38 -20.59 -0.19
CA LEU A 404 26.73 -21.64 -0.97
C LEU A 404 26.82 -23.02 -0.29
N ARG A 405 27.96 -23.36 0.32
CA ARG A 405 28.11 -24.59 1.11
C ARG A 405 27.22 -24.59 2.35
N SER A 406 27.00 -23.43 2.95
CA SER A 406 26.12 -23.29 4.11
C SER A 406 24.66 -23.46 3.71
N LEU A 407 24.24 -22.85 2.59
CA LEU A 407 22.92 -23.08 1.97
C LEU A 407 22.71 -24.56 1.62
N ALA A 408 23.73 -25.24 1.10
CA ALA A 408 23.63 -26.66 0.75
C ALA A 408 23.33 -27.59 1.94
N ARG A 409 23.73 -27.20 3.17
CA ARG A 409 23.47 -27.98 4.39
C ARG A 409 21.99 -27.93 4.81
N VAL A 410 21.30 -26.84 4.48
CA VAL A 410 19.90 -26.60 4.84
C VAL A 410 18.95 -26.78 3.65
N ALA A 411 19.48 -27.20 2.50
CA ALA A 411 18.69 -27.40 1.28
C ALA A 411 17.60 -28.48 1.49
N PRO A 412 16.35 -28.22 1.08
CA PRO A 412 15.22 -29.12 1.33
C PRO A 412 15.28 -30.40 0.49
N THR A 413 16.02 -30.39 -0.63
CA THR A 413 16.13 -31.53 -1.53
C THR A 413 17.59 -31.88 -1.83
N GLN A 414 17.86 -33.18 -2.02
CA GLN A 414 19.18 -33.67 -2.40
C GLN A 414 19.65 -33.09 -3.75
N ARG A 415 18.73 -32.93 -4.71
CA ARG A 415 19.01 -32.33 -6.01
C ARG A 415 19.49 -30.88 -5.85
N HIS A 416 18.78 -30.07 -5.08
CA HIS A 416 19.17 -28.67 -4.85
C HIS A 416 20.49 -28.56 -4.09
N ARG A 417 20.70 -29.43 -3.09
CA ARG A 417 21.99 -29.54 -2.39
C ARG A 417 23.15 -29.76 -3.36
N TYR A 418 23.00 -30.67 -4.33
CA TYR A 418 24.04 -30.90 -5.34
C TYR A 418 24.27 -29.70 -6.24
N THR A 419 23.20 -29.05 -6.70
CA THR A 419 23.30 -27.80 -7.47
C THR A 419 24.11 -26.73 -6.73
N LEU A 420 23.82 -26.50 -5.45
CA LEU A 420 24.55 -25.52 -4.63
C LEU A 420 26.02 -25.89 -4.43
N VAL A 421 26.32 -27.18 -4.23
CA VAL A 421 27.70 -27.67 -4.11
C VAL A 421 28.46 -27.48 -5.42
N ASP A 422 27.83 -27.75 -6.57
CA ASP A 422 28.44 -27.55 -7.88
C ASP A 422 28.68 -26.07 -8.17
N MET A 423 27.75 -25.20 -7.81
CA MET A 423 27.95 -23.74 -7.86
C MET A 423 29.12 -23.31 -6.97
N ALA A 424 29.22 -23.82 -5.74
CA ALA A 424 30.32 -23.53 -4.83
C ALA A 424 31.68 -23.97 -5.42
N ASN A 425 31.73 -25.16 -6.03
CA ASN A 425 32.94 -25.68 -6.66
C ASN A 425 33.37 -24.86 -7.90
N LYS A 426 32.41 -24.31 -8.67
CA LYS A 426 32.72 -23.44 -9.83
C LYS A 426 33.33 -22.11 -9.42
N VAL A 427 32.92 -21.56 -8.28
CA VAL A 427 33.39 -20.25 -7.81
C VAL A 427 34.72 -20.36 -7.04
N ARG A 428 34.99 -21.53 -6.45
CA ARG A 428 36.20 -21.84 -5.67
C ARG A 428 37.47 -21.27 -6.31
N PRO A 429 38.29 -20.50 -5.57
CA PRO A 429 39.53 -19.98 -6.10
C PRO A 429 40.53 -21.12 -6.32
N THR A 430 41.26 -21.08 -7.44
CA THR A 430 42.35 -22.02 -7.71
C THR A 430 43.47 -21.82 -6.68
N SER A 431 43.79 -22.87 -5.92
CA SER A 431 44.98 -22.88 -5.07
C SER A 431 46.21 -23.03 -5.96
N THR A 432 47.00 -21.96 -6.11
CA THR A 432 48.38 -22.08 -6.56
C THR A 432 49.19 -22.61 -5.38
N PHE A 433 49.50 -23.90 -5.40
CA PHE A 433 50.51 -24.50 -4.52
C PHE A 433 51.90 -24.31 -5.12
#